data_AF-A0A530BEX0-F1
#
_entry.id   AF-A0A530BEX0-F1
#
_cell.length_a   1.000
_cell.length_b   1.000
_cell.length_c   1.000
_cell.angle_alpha   90.00
_cell.angle_beta   90.00
_cell.angle_gamma   90.00
#
_symmetry.space_group_name_H-M   'P 1'
#
loop_
_entity.id
_entity.type
_entity.pdbx_description
1 polymer ?
#
loop_
_entity_poly.entity_id
_entity_poly.type
_entity_poly.pdbx_seq_one_letter_code
_entity_poly.pdbx_strand_id
1 'polypeptide(L)'
;GNMVDLDSDPTKLIEIVEIGKALLMTRGSLTTFSIANDVAKYFAIIPAMFAVFYVAPGQSAGPLQALNVMHLATPQSAILSAIIFNALIIIALIPLSLKGVKYRAIGAGALLTRNLLVYGLGGIIVPFVGIKAIDLIVTALGLA
;
A
#
# COMPACT_ATOMS: atom_id res chain seq x y z
N GLY A 1 18.20 6.66 -29.54
CA GLY A 1 19.59 7.11 -29.30
C GLY A 1 20.32 6.00 -28.60
N ASN A 2 21.54 5.67 -29.04
CA ASN A 2 22.36 4.65 -28.41
C ASN A 2 23.04 5.22 -27.15
N MET A 3 23.28 4.37 -26.14
CA MET A 3 24.10 4.76 -24.99
C MET A 3 25.54 5.02 -25.47
N VAL A 4 26.10 6.16 -25.08
CA VAL A 4 27.51 6.51 -25.33
C VAL A 4 28.28 6.18 -24.05
N ASP A 5 29.13 5.16 -24.11
CA ASP A 5 30.08 4.88 -23.02
C ASP A 5 31.25 5.86 -23.12
N LEU A 6 31.37 6.75 -22.13
CA LEU A 6 32.40 7.79 -22.10
C LEU A 6 33.76 7.25 -21.65
N ASP A 7 33.81 6.11 -20.94
CA ASP A 7 35.05 5.60 -20.35
C ASP A 7 35.55 4.31 -21.03
N SER A 8 34.82 3.80 -22.04
CA SER A 8 35.20 2.63 -22.85
C SER A 8 35.60 1.40 -22.02
N ASP A 9 34.98 1.20 -20.87
CA ASP A 9 35.28 0.10 -19.96
C ASP A 9 34.16 -0.95 -20.01
N PRO A 10 34.45 -2.19 -20.45
CA PRO A 10 33.44 -3.25 -20.57
C PRO A 10 32.75 -3.59 -19.24
N THR A 11 33.33 -3.24 -18.08
CA THR A 11 32.71 -3.46 -16.77
C THR A 11 31.53 -2.50 -16.49
N LYS A 12 31.50 -1.32 -17.12
CA LYS A 12 30.37 -0.38 -16.98
C LYS A 12 29.05 -0.91 -17.51
N LEU A 13 29.09 -1.78 -18.52
CA LEU A 13 27.89 -2.44 -19.03
C LEU A 13 27.20 -3.29 -17.95
N ILE A 14 27.99 -3.91 -17.06
CA ILE A 14 27.46 -4.70 -15.95
C ILE A 14 26.77 -3.79 -14.93
N GLU A 15 27.38 -2.65 -14.62
CA GLU A 15 26.82 -1.64 -13.70
C GLU A 15 25.49 -1.07 -14.22
N ILE A 16 25.42 -0.72 -15.51
CA ILE A 16 24.19 -0.22 -16.15
C ILE A 16 23.08 -1.28 -16.07
N VAL A 17 23.41 -2.55 -16.33
CA VAL A 17 22.45 -3.66 -16.23
C VAL A 17 21.97 -3.84 -14.78
N GLU A 18 22.85 -3.69 -13.79
CA GLU A 18 22.48 -3.80 -12.39
C GLU A 18 21.56 -2.67 -11.93
N ILE A 19 21.84 -1.42 -12.33
CA ILE A 19 20.96 -0.27 -12.08
C ILE A 19 19.60 -0.49 -12.75
N GLY A 20 19.58 -0.95 -14.00
CA GLY A 20 18.34 -1.27 -14.71
C GLY A 20 17.51 -2.33 -13.99
N LYS A 21 18.13 -3.40 -13.49
CA LYS A 21 17.45 -4.42 -12.68
C LYS A 21 16.91 -3.86 -11.37
N ALA A 22 17.67 -3.00 -10.68
CA ALA A 22 17.22 -2.37 -9.44
C ALA A 22 16.01 -1.43 -9.66
N LEU A 23 15.99 -0.67 -10.76
CA LEU A 23 14.86 0.18 -11.14
C LEU A 23 13.60 -0.66 -11.43
N LEU A 24 13.74 -1.75 -12.19
CA LEU A 24 12.63 -2.66 -12.49
C LEU A 24 12.09 -3.34 -11.22
N MET A 25 12.98 -3.77 -10.33
CA MET A 25 12.61 -4.36 -9.03
C MET A 25 11.86 -3.36 -8.17
N THR A 26 12.37 -2.14 -8.04
CA THR A 26 11.74 -1.07 -7.26
C THR A 26 10.32 -0.80 -7.75
N ARG A 27 10.14 -0.70 -9.07
CA ARG A 27 8.83 -0.50 -9.69
C ARG A 27 7.88 -1.67 -9.37
N GLY A 28 8.33 -2.90 -9.56
CA GLY A 28 7.52 -4.09 -9.28
C GLY A 28 7.12 -4.20 -7.80
N SER A 29 8.03 -3.90 -6.88
CA SER A 29 7.77 -3.89 -5.44
C SER A 29 6.74 -2.83 -5.06
N LEU A 30 6.88 -1.61 -5.58
CA LEU A 30 5.92 -0.53 -5.34
C LEU A 30 4.53 -0.86 -5.91
N THR A 31 4.45 -1.41 -7.12
CA THR A 31 3.17 -1.84 -7.70
C THR A 31 2.52 -2.93 -6.85
N THR A 32 3.30 -3.91 -6.40
CA THR A 32 2.80 -5.00 -5.53
C THR A 32 2.25 -4.45 -4.22
N PHE A 33 3.00 -3.54 -3.58
CA PHE A 33 2.57 -2.88 -2.35
C PHE A 33 1.30 -2.05 -2.57
N SER A 34 1.25 -1.23 -3.62
CA SER A 34 0.10 -0.37 -3.91
C SER A 34 -1.18 -1.16 -4.18
N ILE A 35 -1.09 -2.25 -4.95
CA ILE A 35 -2.24 -3.15 -5.20
C ILE A 35 -2.74 -3.76 -3.88
N ALA A 36 -1.82 -4.32 -3.07
CA ALA A 36 -2.16 -4.88 -1.77
C ALA A 36 -2.79 -3.84 -0.84
N ASN A 37 -2.30 -2.61 -0.89
CA ASN A 37 -2.81 -1.49 -0.10
C ASN A 37 -4.24 -1.08 -0.48
N ASP A 38 -4.59 -1.11 -1.76
CA ASP A 38 -5.94 -0.79 -2.22
C ASP A 38 -6.99 -1.77 -1.68
N VAL A 39 -6.62 -3.04 -1.47
CA VAL A 39 -7.49 -4.04 -0.83
C VAL A 39 -7.93 -3.57 0.55
N ALA A 40 -7.00 -3.10 1.39
CA ALA A 40 -7.32 -2.61 2.73
C ALA A 40 -8.23 -1.37 2.69
N LYS A 41 -8.00 -0.45 1.74
CA LYS A 41 -8.87 0.72 1.57
C LYS A 41 -10.30 0.32 1.21
N TYR A 42 -10.48 -0.69 0.36
CA TYR A 42 -11.82 -1.20 0.05
C TYR A 42 -12.52 -1.77 1.28
N PHE A 43 -11.80 -2.51 2.13
CA PHE A 43 -12.36 -3.00 3.41
C PHE A 43 -12.73 -1.88 4.39
N ALA A 44 -12.09 -0.71 4.32
CA ALA A 44 -12.46 0.44 5.14
C ALA A 44 -13.68 1.19 4.57
N ILE A 45 -13.66 1.47 3.26
CA ILE A 45 -14.61 2.40 2.63
C ILE A 45 -15.93 1.73 2.25
N ILE A 46 -15.92 0.49 1.76
CA ILE A 46 -17.13 -0.19 1.29
C ILE A 46 -18.17 -0.31 2.42
N PRO A 47 -17.84 -0.85 3.61
CA PRO A 47 -18.82 -0.95 4.70
C PRO A 47 -19.34 0.42 5.13
N ALA A 48 -18.46 1.43 5.18
CA ALA A 48 -18.80 2.79 5.57
C ALA A 48 -19.77 3.46 4.59
N MET A 49 -19.50 3.41 3.28
CA MET A 49 -20.39 4.03 2.29
C MET A 49 -21.76 3.37 2.27
N PHE A 50 -21.81 2.03 2.31
CA PHE A 50 -23.08 1.32 2.23
C PHE A 50 -23.84 1.32 3.55
N ALA A 51 -23.18 1.53 4.70
CA ALA A 51 -23.88 1.76 5.95
C ALA A 51 -24.83 2.95 5.84
N VAL A 52 -24.48 4.02 5.12
CA VAL A 52 -25.35 5.20 4.96
C VAL A 52 -26.58 4.92 4.06
N PHE A 53 -26.43 4.08 3.04
CA PHE A 53 -27.50 3.80 2.07
C PHE A 53 -28.40 2.61 2.44
N TYR A 54 -27.91 1.66 3.24
CA TYR A 54 -28.60 0.40 3.58
C TYR A 54 -29.04 0.31 5.05
N VAL A 55 -29.12 1.42 5.80
CA VAL A 55 -29.83 1.41 7.09
C VAL A 55 -31.32 1.23 6.80
N ALA A 56 -31.85 0.02 7.01
CA ALA A 56 -33.29 -0.17 7.09
C ALA A 56 -33.84 0.58 8.33
N PRO A 57 -34.98 1.29 8.24
CA PRO A 57 -35.56 1.97 9.39
C PRO A 57 -35.76 0.99 10.55
N GLY A 58 -35.14 1.27 11.71
CA GLY A 58 -35.24 0.43 12.91
C GLY A 58 -34.08 -0.56 13.16
N GLN A 59 -33.05 -0.61 12.31
CA GLN A 59 -31.83 -1.37 12.57
C GLN A 59 -30.65 -0.44 12.89
N SER A 60 -30.01 -0.65 14.04
CA SER A 60 -28.79 0.06 14.47
C SER A 60 -27.54 -0.32 13.64
N ALA A 61 -27.66 -1.37 12.81
CA ALA A 61 -26.58 -2.01 12.08
C ALA A 61 -27.14 -2.59 10.76
N GLY A 62 -26.72 -2.06 9.62
CA GLY A 62 -27.03 -2.67 8.32
C GLY A 62 -26.27 -4.00 8.13
N PRO A 63 -26.71 -4.89 7.21
CA PRO A 63 -26.08 -6.19 6.98
C PRO A 63 -24.60 -6.10 6.58
N LEU A 64 -24.17 -4.95 6.07
CA LEU A 64 -22.79 -4.67 5.67
C LEU A 64 -21.85 -4.37 6.85
N GLN A 65 -22.35 -4.27 8.08
CA GLN A 65 -21.49 -4.15 9.27
C GLN A 65 -20.61 -5.40 9.45
N ALA A 66 -21.05 -6.57 8.95
CA ALA A 66 -20.24 -7.79 8.93
C ALA A 66 -18.96 -7.67 8.07
N LEU A 67 -18.92 -6.75 7.11
CA LEU A 67 -17.75 -6.48 6.29
C LEU A 67 -16.78 -5.47 6.93
N ASN A 68 -17.12 -4.87 8.08
CA ASN A 68 -16.23 -4.01 8.85
C ASN A 68 -15.18 -4.85 9.59
N VAL A 69 -14.28 -5.49 8.84
CA VAL A 69 -13.21 -6.34 9.36
C VAL A 69 -12.31 -5.55 10.34
N MET A 70 -12.10 -4.26 10.08
CA MET A 70 -11.30 -3.36 10.92
C MET A 70 -12.05 -2.83 12.15
N HIS A 71 -13.35 -3.12 12.29
CA HIS A 71 -14.20 -2.62 13.37
C HIS A 71 -14.08 -1.09 13.56
N LEU A 72 -14.07 -0.33 12.46
CA LEU A 72 -13.98 1.14 12.49
C LEU A 72 -15.22 1.75 13.16
N ALA A 73 -15.03 2.87 13.87
CA ALA A 73 -16.01 3.41 14.81
C ALA A 73 -17.28 3.95 14.13
N THR A 74 -17.14 4.86 13.17
CA THR A 74 -18.27 5.44 12.41
C THR A 74 -17.98 5.42 10.91
N PRO A 75 -19.00 5.47 10.03
CA PRO A 75 -18.78 5.61 8.59
C PRO A 75 -17.97 6.86 8.23
N GLN A 76 -18.18 7.96 8.97
CA GLN A 76 -17.47 9.22 8.75
C GLN A 76 -16.01 9.10 9.16
N SER A 77 -15.72 8.56 10.35
CA SER A 77 -14.34 8.35 10.82
C SER A 77 -13.58 7.37 9.93
N ALA A 78 -14.24 6.33 9.41
CA ALA A 78 -13.65 5.35 8.50
C ALA A 78 -13.18 5.99 7.18
N ILE A 79 -14.03 6.81 6.54
CA ILE A 79 -13.69 7.50 5.30
C ILE A 79 -12.56 8.51 5.54
N LEU A 80 -12.66 9.30 6.62
CA LEU A 80 -11.65 10.29 6.97
C LEU A 80 -10.29 9.62 7.25
N SER A 81 -10.28 8.52 8.00
CA SER A 81 -9.07 7.75 8.31
C SER A 81 -8.43 7.14 7.07
N ALA A 82 -9.24 6.61 6.14
CA ALA A 82 -8.74 6.07 4.88
C ALA A 82 -8.10 7.16 4.00
N ILE A 83 -8.69 8.36 3.94
CA ILE A 83 -8.14 9.50 3.20
C ILE A 83 -6.82 9.99 3.81
N ILE A 84 -6.78 10.16 5.14
CA ILE A 84 -5.55 10.55 5.85
C ILE A 84 -4.45 9.52 5.62
N PHE A 85 -4.77 8.24 5.77
CA PHE A 85 -3.80 7.17 5.52
C PHE A 85 -3.25 7.23 4.09
N ASN A 86 -4.10 7.47 3.09
CA ASN A 86 -3.67 7.58 1.70
C ASN A 86 -2.71 8.77 1.48
N ALA A 87 -2.91 9.89 2.17
CA ALA A 87 -1.97 11.01 2.11
C ALA A 87 -0.62 10.67 2.75
N LEU A 88 -0.64 10.02 3.92
CA LEU A 88 0.57 9.65 4.66
C LEU A 88 1.39 8.55 3.94
N ILE A 89 0.72 7.55 3.37
CA ILE A 89 1.41 6.43 2.73
C ILE A 89 2.20 6.86 1.49
N ILE A 90 1.72 7.86 0.74
CA ILE A 90 2.47 8.43 -0.39
C ILE A 90 3.79 9.00 0.11
N ILE A 91 3.77 9.83 1.15
CA ILE A 91 4.98 10.43 1.74
C ILE A 91 5.93 9.33 2.24
N ALA A 92 5.40 8.29 2.90
CA ALA A 92 6.19 7.18 3.40
C ALA A 92 6.85 6.34 2.29
N LEU A 93 6.24 6.27 1.09
CA LEU A 93 6.76 5.51 -0.04
C LEU A 93 7.77 6.30 -0.91
N ILE A 94 7.84 7.63 -0.79
CA ILE A 94 8.82 8.45 -1.53
C ILE A 94 10.27 8.01 -1.22
N PRO A 95 10.71 7.88 0.05
CA PRO A 95 12.07 7.42 0.35
C PRO A 95 12.39 6.04 -0.23
N LEU A 96 11.42 5.13 -0.24
CA LEU A 96 11.58 3.79 -0.82
C LEU A 96 11.76 3.87 -2.34
N SER A 97 11.00 4.75 -2.99
CA SER A 97 11.09 4.99 -4.44
C SER A 97 12.42 5.61 -4.85
N LEU A 98 12.98 6.50 -4.02
CA LEU A 98 14.26 7.16 -4.27
C LEU A 98 15.48 6.28 -3.95
N LYS A 99 15.45 5.53 -2.84
CA LYS A 99 16.56 4.64 -2.45
C LYS A 99 16.63 3.38 -3.29
N GLY A 100 15.49 2.97 -3.86
CA GLY A 100 15.39 1.75 -4.66
C GLY A 100 15.47 0.47 -3.83
N VAL A 101 15.03 -0.62 -4.45
CA VAL A 101 15.11 -1.98 -3.92
C VAL A 101 16.38 -2.63 -4.45
N LYS A 102 17.29 -3.00 -3.54
CA LYS A 102 18.55 -3.67 -3.89
C LYS A 102 18.28 -4.96 -4.66
N TYR A 103 18.88 -5.08 -5.84
CA TYR A 103 18.89 -6.31 -6.60
C TYR A 103 19.63 -7.41 -5.82
N ARG A 104 19.13 -8.64 -5.91
CA ARG A 104 19.81 -9.83 -5.41
C ARG A 104 19.80 -10.87 -6.53
N ALA A 105 20.97 -11.43 -6.83
CA ALA A 105 21.12 -12.49 -7.82
C ALA A 105 20.61 -13.83 -7.27
N ILE A 106 19.29 -13.98 -7.25
CA ILE A 106 18.58 -15.22 -6.92
C ILE A 106 17.62 -15.58 -8.05
N GLY A 107 17.16 -16.83 -8.09
CA GLY A 107 16.26 -17.30 -9.15
C GLY A 107 14.96 -16.49 -9.22
N ALA A 108 14.38 -16.37 -10.42
CA ALA A 108 13.18 -15.55 -10.67
C ALA A 108 12.00 -15.92 -9.76
N GLY A 109 11.77 -17.22 -9.53
CA GLY A 109 10.73 -17.69 -8.61
C GLY A 109 10.96 -17.23 -7.17
N ALA A 110 12.18 -17.39 -6.66
CA ALA A 110 12.54 -16.94 -5.31
C ALA A 110 12.44 -15.42 -5.15
N LEU A 111 12.78 -14.65 -6.20
CA LEU A 111 12.58 -13.20 -6.23
C LEU A 111 11.11 -12.81 -6.15
N LEU A 112 10.26 -13.47 -6.93
CA LEU A 112 8.82 -13.23 -6.93
C LEU A 112 8.21 -13.53 -5.57
N THR A 113 8.48 -14.70 -5.00
CA THR A 113 7.96 -15.09 -3.68
C THR A 113 8.41 -14.11 -2.62
N ARG A 114 9.69 -13.71 -2.60
CA ARG A 114 10.18 -12.71 -1.65
C ARG A 114 9.50 -11.36 -1.83
N ASN A 115 9.27 -10.92 -3.07
CA ASN A 115 8.59 -9.67 -3.36
C ASN A 115 7.14 -9.70 -2.85
N LEU A 116 6.41 -10.78 -3.12
CA LEU A 116 5.05 -10.97 -2.62
C LEU A 116 4.99 -11.05 -1.08
N LEU A 117 5.94 -11.76 -0.47
CA LEU A 117 6.00 -11.88 1.00
C LEU A 117 6.34 -10.55 1.67
N VAL A 118 7.29 -9.77 1.15
CA VAL A 118 7.71 -8.52 1.80
C VAL A 118 6.76 -7.37 1.44
N TYR A 119 6.56 -7.12 0.15
CA TYR A 119 5.81 -5.95 -0.32
C TYR A 119 4.31 -6.24 -0.47
N GLY A 120 3.93 -7.48 -0.77
CA GLY A 120 2.53 -7.89 -0.79
C GLY A 120 1.96 -7.98 0.63
N LEU A 121 2.52 -8.81 1.52
CA LEU A 121 2.03 -8.87 2.90
C LEU A 121 2.22 -7.56 3.64
N GLY A 122 3.35 -6.86 3.45
CA GLY A 122 3.54 -5.52 3.99
C GLY A 122 2.45 -4.55 3.49
N GLY A 123 2.11 -4.61 2.21
CA GLY A 123 1.03 -3.82 1.61
C GLY A 123 -0.37 -4.18 2.12
N ILE A 124 -0.57 -5.36 2.71
CA ILE A 124 -1.83 -5.73 3.39
C ILE A 124 -1.80 -5.26 4.86
N ILE A 125 -0.75 -5.61 5.60
CA ILE A 125 -0.72 -5.40 7.05
C ILE A 125 -0.63 -3.92 7.42
N VAL A 126 0.25 -3.17 6.75
CA VAL A 126 0.51 -1.75 7.05
C VAL A 126 -0.76 -0.90 6.97
N PRO A 127 -1.58 -0.94 5.91
CA PRO A 127 -2.80 -0.14 5.86
C PRO A 127 -3.90 -0.59 6.82
N PHE A 128 -4.05 -1.89 7.09
CA PHE A 128 -5.02 -2.34 8.09
C PHE A 128 -4.70 -1.75 9.47
N VAL A 129 -3.44 -1.83 9.88
CA VAL A 129 -2.99 -1.26 11.16
C VAL A 129 -3.04 0.27 11.13
N GLY A 130 -2.57 0.89 10.05
CA GLY A 130 -2.49 2.34 9.90
C GLY A 130 -3.86 3.02 9.90
N ILE A 131 -4.81 2.53 9.10
CA ILE A 131 -6.18 3.07 9.06
C ILE A 131 -6.84 2.90 10.42
N LYS A 132 -6.70 1.74 11.07
CA LYS A 132 -7.27 1.52 12.41
C LYS A 132 -6.68 2.46 13.45
N ALA A 133 -5.37 2.66 13.43
CA ALA A 133 -4.71 3.58 14.36
C ALA A 133 -5.19 5.03 14.16
N ILE A 134 -5.35 5.47 12.91
CA ILE A 134 -5.87 6.79 12.59
C ILE A 134 -7.32 6.93 13.06
N ASP A 135 -8.16 5.92 12.82
CA ASP A 135 -9.55 5.90 13.26
C ASP A 135 -9.67 6.06 14.78
N LEU A 136 -8.86 5.32 15.53
CA LEU A 136 -8.80 5.44 16.99
C LEU A 136 -8.40 6.85 17.44
N ILE A 137 -7.44 7.50 16.77
CA ILE A 137 -7.01 8.87 17.10
C ILE A 137 -8.12 9.87 16.77
N VAL A 138 -8.73 9.77 15.60
CA VAL A 138 -9.80 10.66 15.14
C VAL A 138 -11.00 10.57 16.08
N THR A 139 -11.42 9.36 16.44
CA THR A 139 -12.52 9.12 17.38
C THR A 139 -12.18 9.59 18.79
N ALA A 140 -10.95 9.35 19.27
CA ALA A 140 -10.51 9.82 20.59
C ALA A 140 -10.49 11.35 20.71
N LEU A 141 -10.20 12.05 19.62
CA LEU A 141 -10.21 13.52 19.56
C LEU A 141 -11.61 14.10 19.30
N GLY A 142 -12.63 13.27 19.08
CA GLY A 142 -14.00 13.72 18.79
C GLY A 142 -14.12 14.44 17.44
N LEU A 143 -13.22 14.16 16.49
CA LEU A 143 -13.21 14.81 15.18
C LEU A 143 -14.23 14.20 14.21
N ALA A 144 -14.73 12.99 14.50
CA ALA A 144 -15.74 12.26 13.74
C ALA A 144 -16.41 11.16 14.59
#